data_AF-A0A399T6Z3-F1
#
_entry.id   AF-A0A399T6Z3-F1
#
_cell.length_a   1.000
_cell.length_b   1.000
_cell.length_c   1.000
_cell.angle_alpha   90.00
_cell.angle_beta   90.00
_cell.angle_gamma   90.00
#
_symmetry.space_group_name_H-M   'P 1'
#
loop_
_entity.id
_entity.type
_entity.pdbx_description
1 polymer ?
#
loop_
_entity_poly.entity_id
_entity_poly.type
_entity_poly.pdbx_seq_one_letter_code
_entity_poly.pdbx_strand_id
1 'polypeptide(L)'
;MEVLKVILMAVALVAIGMLGMAITMLVKKGGKFPNTHVSGNKYLKEQGVSCAQTQDRLAQREAWKQVSYKNASFTPDMKAGK
;
A
#
# COMPACT_ATOMS: atom_id res chain seq x y z
N MET A 1 -49.30 -12.34 9.12
CA MET A 1 -48.19 -12.83 9.96
C MET A 1 -47.00 -13.37 9.14
N GLU A 2 -47.13 -13.63 7.84
CA GLU A 2 -46.02 -14.15 7.02
C GLU A 2 -44.99 -13.08 6.63
N VAL A 3 -45.41 -11.86 6.32
CA VAL A 3 -44.49 -10.75 5.97
C VAL A 3 -43.52 -10.42 7.11
N LEU A 4 -44.01 -10.43 8.36
CA LEU A 4 -43.17 -10.14 9.53
C LEU A 4 -42.10 -11.23 9.74
N LYS A 5 -42.42 -12.51 9.50
CA LYS A 5 -41.44 -13.60 9.54
C LYS A 5 -40.35 -13.43 8.49
N VAL A 6 -40.73 -13.07 7.26
CA VAL A 6 -39.78 -12.83 6.16
C VAL A 6 -38.85 -11.65 6.50
N ILE A 7 -39.39 -10.56 7.02
CA ILE A 7 -38.60 -9.40 7.44
C ILE A 7 -37.63 -9.78 8.56
N LEU A 8 -38.08 -10.51 9.58
CA LEU A 8 -37.22 -10.98 10.67
C LEU A 8 -36.09 -11.88 10.15
N MET A 9 -36.38 -12.79 9.20
CA MET A 9 -35.36 -13.64 8.60
C MET A 9 -34.33 -12.82 7.80
N ALA A 10 -34.78 -11.84 7.03
CA ALA A 10 -33.90 -10.96 6.27
C ALA A 10 -32.98 -10.14 7.20
N VAL A 11 -33.52 -9.57 8.27
CA VAL A 11 -32.74 -8.83 9.27
C VAL A 11 -31.72 -9.73 9.95
N ALA A 12 -32.11 -10.96 10.32
CA ALA A 12 -31.20 -11.93 10.94
C ALA A 12 -30.01 -12.26 10.01
N LEU A 13 -30.26 -12.47 8.72
CA LEU A 13 -29.20 -12.73 7.74
C LEU A 13 -28.23 -11.56 7.59
N VAL A 14 -28.76 -10.34 7.49
CA VAL A 14 -27.93 -9.12 7.41
C VAL A 14 -27.10 -8.95 8.69
N ALA A 15 -27.70 -9.18 9.86
CA ALA A 15 -27.01 -9.10 11.14
C ALA A 15 -25.84 -10.08 11.23
N ILE A 16 -26.01 -11.32 10.76
CA ILE A 16 -24.92 -12.32 10.69
C ILE A 16 -23.80 -11.83 9.77
N GLY A 17 -24.13 -11.25 8.60
CA GLY A 17 -23.14 -10.67 7.69
C GLY A 17 -22.34 -9.53 8.33
N MET A 18 -23.03 -8.61 9.02
CA MET A 18 -22.38 -7.51 9.74
C MET A 18 -21.48 -7.99 10.87
N LEU A 19 -21.93 -8.98 11.64
CA LEU A 19 -21.13 -9.62 12.69
C LEU A 19 -19.85 -10.22 12.09
N GLY A 20 -19.95 -10.93 10.97
CA GLY A 20 -18.81 -11.49 10.25
C GLY A 20 -17.76 -10.46 9.85
N MET A 21 -18.20 -9.32 9.30
CA MET A 21 -17.30 -8.21 8.95
C MET A 21 -16.64 -7.59 10.19
N ALA A 22 -17.36 -7.54 11.32
CA ALA A 22 -16.88 -6.96 12.57
C ALA A 22 -15.92 -7.87 13.37
N ILE A 23 -15.79 -9.16 13.05
CA ILE A 23 -14.92 -10.12 13.77
C ILE A 23 -13.50 -9.57 13.93
N THR A 24 -12.93 -9.03 12.85
CA THR A 24 -11.54 -8.53 12.87
C THR A 24 -11.36 -7.30 13.75
N MET A 25 -12.41 -6.52 13.97
CA MET A 25 -12.42 -5.38 14.88
C MET A 25 -12.64 -5.78 16.35
N LEU A 26 -13.55 -6.72 16.60
CA LEU A 26 -13.94 -7.13 17.96
C LEU A 26 -12.96 -8.13 18.59
N VAL A 27 -12.38 -9.04 17.79
CA VAL A 27 -11.53 -10.14 18.31
C VAL A 27 -10.05 -9.75 18.41
N LYS A 28 -9.54 -8.91 17.50
CA LYS A 28 -8.12 -8.51 17.53
C LYS A 28 -7.91 -7.30 18.45
N LYS A 29 -6.95 -7.39 19.37
CA LYS A 29 -6.52 -6.25 20.21
C LYS A 29 -5.99 -5.13 19.31
N GLY A 30 -6.69 -3.99 19.27
CA GLY A 30 -6.39 -2.89 18.35
C GLY A 30 -6.88 -3.13 16.91
N GLY A 31 -7.93 -3.94 16.73
CA GLY A 31 -8.55 -4.22 15.44
C GLY A 31 -8.89 -2.94 14.68
N LYS A 32 -8.48 -2.91 13.41
CA LYS A 32 -8.74 -1.83 12.46
C LYS A 32 -9.11 -2.48 11.14
N PHE A 33 -9.91 -1.79 10.35
CA PHE A 33 -10.08 -2.19 8.95
C PHE A 33 -8.73 -2.19 8.24
N PRO A 34 -8.47 -3.19 7.38
CA PRO A 34 -7.23 -3.26 6.62
C PRO A 34 -7.10 -2.00 5.75
N ASN A 35 -5.90 -1.42 5.70
CA ASN A 35 -5.63 -0.29 4.84
C ASN A 35 -5.50 -0.77 3.39
N THR A 36 -6.53 -0.50 2.58
CA THR A 36 -6.58 -0.87 1.15
C THR A 36 -5.77 0.09 0.27
N HIS A 37 -5.30 1.21 0.83
CA HIS A 37 -4.50 2.17 0.10
C HIS A 37 -3.05 1.69 -0.02
N VAL A 38 -2.57 1.48 -1.25
CA VAL A 38 -1.22 0.98 -1.54
C VAL A 38 -0.14 1.79 -0.83
N SER A 39 -0.26 3.12 -0.84
CA SER A 39 0.70 4.04 -0.22
C SER A 39 0.76 3.95 1.32
N GLY A 40 -0.36 3.63 1.96
CA GLY A 40 -0.48 3.59 3.42
C GLY A 40 -0.38 2.19 4.02
N ASN A 41 -0.30 1.15 3.18
CA ASN A 41 -0.26 -0.23 3.63
C ASN A 41 1.17 -0.64 4.02
N LYS A 42 1.38 -0.85 5.32
CA LYS A 42 2.68 -1.26 5.88
C LYS A 42 3.18 -2.59 5.30
N TYR A 43 2.28 -3.55 5.09
CA TYR A 43 2.64 -4.86 4.52
C TYR A 43 3.15 -4.71 3.08
N LEU A 44 2.44 -3.95 2.24
CA LEU A 44 2.87 -3.70 0.86
C LEU A 44 4.20 -2.94 0.80
N LYS A 45 4.40 -1.98 1.71
CA LYS A 45 5.67 -1.26 1.85
C LYS A 45 6.83 -2.20 2.22
N GLU A 46 6.63 -3.13 3.15
CA GLU A 46 7.63 -4.14 3.52
C GLU A 46 7.96 -5.09 2.36
N GLN A 47 7.02 -5.34 1.45
CA GLN A 47 7.22 -6.09 0.21
C GLN A 47 7.81 -5.26 -0.94
N GLY A 48 8.15 -3.99 -0.71
CA GLY A 48 8.68 -3.10 -1.74
C GLY A 48 7.65 -2.60 -2.77
N VAL A 49 6.36 -2.90 -2.57
CA VAL A 49 5.28 -2.44 -3.46
C VAL A 49 4.93 -1.00 -3.11
N SER A 50 5.10 -0.09 -4.07
CA SER A 50 4.75 1.33 -3.95
C SER A 50 3.69 1.75 -4.97
N CYS A 51 3.05 2.91 -4.77
CA CYS A 51 2.08 3.43 -5.74
C CYS A 51 2.76 3.84 -7.05
N ALA A 52 2.00 3.84 -8.15
CA ALA A 52 2.50 4.18 -9.48
C ALA A 52 3.29 5.51 -9.51
N GLN A 53 2.78 6.55 -8.86
CA GLN A 53 3.45 7.85 -8.79
C GLN A 53 4.85 7.78 -8.12
N THR A 54 5.02 6.92 -7.11
CA THR A 54 6.32 6.74 -6.45
C THR A 54 7.26 5.94 -7.35
N GLN A 55 6.76 4.91 -8.03
CA GLN A 55 7.52 4.13 -9.01
C GLN A 55 8.00 5.02 -10.17
N ASP A 56 7.12 5.86 -10.71
CA ASP A 56 7.47 6.82 -11.77
C ASP A 56 8.56 7.80 -11.33
N ARG A 57 8.47 8.33 -10.11
CA ARG A 57 9.51 9.23 -9.57
C ARG A 57 10.85 8.53 -9.37
N LEU A 58 10.85 7.26 -8.95
CA LEU A 58 12.07 6.48 -8.81
C LEU A 58 12.71 6.23 -10.18
N ALA A 59 11.92 5.80 -11.17
CA ALA A 59 12.38 5.60 -12.54
C ALA A 59 12.94 6.90 -13.16
N GLN A 60 12.27 8.03 -12.98
CA GLN A 60 12.77 9.34 -13.41
C GLN A 60 14.12 9.68 -12.75
N ARG A 61 14.24 9.50 -11.42
CA ARG A 61 15.50 9.76 -10.71
C ARG A 61 16.64 8.88 -11.21
N GLU A 62 16.38 7.61 -11.49
CA GLU A 62 17.36 6.69 -12.06
C GLU A 62 17.79 7.11 -13.46
N ALA A 63 16.84 7.51 -14.33
CA ALA A 63 17.15 8.05 -15.65
C ALA A 63 18.03 9.31 -15.57
N TRP A 64 17.69 10.25 -14.68
CA TRP A 64 18.49 11.48 -14.46
C TRP A 64 19.91 11.18 -13.97
N LYS A 65 20.06 10.24 -13.03
CA LYS A 65 21.38 9.78 -12.58
C LYS A 65 22.20 9.24 -13.74
N GLN A 66 21.64 8.34 -14.55
CA GLN A 66 22.33 7.77 -15.69
C GLN A 66 22.81 8.82 -16.69
N VAL A 67 21.99 9.84 -16.99
CA VAL A 67 22.38 10.96 -17.85
C VAL A 67 23.53 11.75 -17.23
N SER A 68 23.46 12.04 -15.92
CA SER A 68 24.52 12.77 -15.21
C SER A 68 25.86 12.04 -15.22
N TYR A 69 25.88 10.71 -15.04
CA TYR A 69 27.11 9.93 -15.06
C TYR A 69 27.71 9.79 -16.46
N LYS A 70 26.89 9.72 -17.52
CA LYS A 70 27.40 9.70 -18.90
C LYS A 70 28.06 11.03 -19.29
N ASN A 71 27.54 12.15 -18.78
CA ASN A 71 28.05 13.48 -19.07
C ASN A 71 29.24 13.88 -18.16
N ALA A 72 29.42 13.20 -17.03
CA ALA A 72 30.62 13.30 -16.22
C ALA A 72 31.71 12.41 -16.84
N SER A 73 32.39 12.91 -17.87
CA SER A 73 33.64 12.30 -18.31
C SER A 73 34.64 12.33 -17.15
N PHE A 74 35.19 11.17 -16.80
CA PHE A 74 36.26 11.05 -15.82
C PHE A 74 37.44 11.90 -16.31
N THR A 75 37.68 13.04 -15.67
CA THR A 75 39.02 13.64 -15.73
C THR A 75 39.94 12.64 -15.03
N PRO A 76 40.94 12.05 -15.71
CA PRO A 76 41.92 11.25 -15.02
C PRO A 76 42.62 12.15 -14.01
N ASP A 77 42.78 11.67 -12.79
CA ASP A 77 43.28 12.41 -11.63
C ASP A 77 44.73 12.89 -11.88
N MET A 78 44.89 13.98 -12.62
CA MET A 78 46.20 14.54 -12.91
C MET A 78 46.62 15.42 -11.73
N LYS A 79 47.40 14.80 -10.84
CA LYS A 79 48.29 15.38 -9.82
C LYS A 79 47.69 15.70 -8.45
N ALA A 80 47.58 14.66 -7.63
CA ALA A 80 47.97 14.76 -6.22
C ALA A 80 49.38 14.16 -6.08
N GLY A 81 50.43 14.97 -6.23
CA GLY A 81 51.81 14.50 -6.04
C GLY A 81 52.87 15.28 -6.81
N LYS A 82 53.24 16.44 -6.26
CA LYS A 82 54.59 17.05 -6.14
C LYS A 82 54.45 18.56 -5.99
#